data_AF-D1B2Y5-F1
#
_entry.id   AF-D1B2Y5-F1
#
_cell.length_a   1.000
_cell.length_b   1.000
_cell.length_c   1.000
_cell.angle_alpha   90.00
_cell.angle_beta   90.00
_cell.angle_gamma   90.00
#
_symmetry.space_group_name_H-M   'P 1'
#
loop_
_entity.id
_entity.type
_entity.pdbx_description
1 polymer ?
#
loop_
_entity_poly.entity_id
_entity_poly.type
_entity_poly.pdbx_seq_one_letter_code
_entity_poly.pdbx_strand_id
1 'polypeptide(L)'
;MTPISLHVNDATVPFVTYTHDGIEYIEFDTSMCIPPEPMVNAMLALELLDAPSKKVVMINHRSPAGLLAKVSDFYTIDVTELEGGKQKLVFSYKEGVSDKADLSQKHCAG
;
A
#
# COMPACT_ATOMS: atom_id res chain seq x y z
N MET A 1 -6.91 -15.51 -11.98
CA MET A 1 -7.15 -15.88 -10.56
C MET A 1 -8.11 -14.88 -9.96
N THR A 2 -8.96 -15.30 -9.03
CA THR A 2 -9.94 -14.42 -8.37
C THR A 2 -9.36 -13.92 -7.05
N PRO A 3 -9.36 -12.61 -6.77
CA PRO A 3 -8.96 -12.07 -5.48
C PRO A 3 -9.80 -12.63 -4.33
N ILE A 4 -9.16 -12.86 -3.18
CA ILE A 4 -9.83 -13.26 -1.94
C ILE A 4 -9.80 -12.10 -0.93
N SER A 5 -10.84 -11.98 -0.10
CA SER A 5 -10.89 -10.96 0.95
C SER A 5 -9.77 -11.19 1.97
N LEU A 6 -9.08 -10.13 2.33
CA LEU A 6 -8.03 -10.11 3.36
C LEU A 6 -8.50 -9.21 4.50
N HIS A 7 -8.55 -9.75 5.71
CA HIS A 7 -8.84 -8.94 6.90
C HIS A 7 -7.55 -8.30 7.41
N VAL A 8 -7.55 -6.97 7.50
CA VAL A 8 -6.45 -6.17 8.05
C VAL A 8 -7.01 -5.37 9.22
N ASN A 9 -6.43 -5.54 10.41
CA ASN A 9 -6.85 -4.83 11.60
C ASN A 9 -6.68 -3.31 11.40
N ASP A 10 -7.62 -2.53 11.91
CA ASP A 10 -7.65 -1.06 11.84
C ASP A 10 -7.74 -0.46 10.42
N ALA A 11 -7.86 -1.30 9.38
CA ALA A 11 -8.13 -0.84 8.03
C ALA A 11 -9.54 -0.24 7.93
N THR A 12 -9.65 0.86 7.18
CA THR A 12 -10.93 1.54 6.93
C THR A 12 -11.51 1.23 5.56
N VAL A 13 -10.72 0.60 4.68
CA VAL A 13 -11.14 0.11 3.37
C VAL A 13 -10.94 -1.40 3.26
N PRO A 14 -11.66 -2.08 2.36
CA PRO A 14 -11.45 -3.50 2.11
C PRO A 14 -10.06 -3.77 1.50
N PHE A 15 -9.46 -4.87 1.94
CA PHE A 15 -8.24 -5.43 1.36
C PHE A 15 -8.57 -6.74 0.67
N VAL A 16 -7.87 -7.02 -0.43
CA VAL A 16 -7.88 -8.33 -1.09
C VAL A 16 -6.46 -8.83 -1.29
N THR A 17 -6.30 -10.15 -1.34
CA THR A 17 -5.04 -10.80 -1.72
C THR A 17 -5.22 -11.76 -2.89
N TYR A 18 -4.18 -11.93 -3.70
CA TYR A 18 -4.11 -12.91 -4.77
C TYR A 18 -2.66 -13.26 -5.10
N THR A 19 -2.44 -14.45 -5.63
CA THR A 19 -1.12 -14.84 -6.16
C THR A 19 -1.11 -14.71 -7.67
N HIS A 20 -0.02 -14.20 -8.23
CA HIS A 20 0.25 -14.21 -9.67
C HIS A 20 1.74 -14.44 -9.88
N ASP A 21 2.08 -15.44 -10.69
CA ASP A 21 3.47 -15.83 -11.00
C ASP A 21 4.35 -16.04 -9.76
N GLY A 22 3.78 -16.63 -8.70
CA GLY A 22 4.47 -16.91 -7.44
C GLY A 22 4.66 -15.68 -6.53
N ILE A 23 4.14 -14.51 -6.92
CA ILE A 23 4.13 -13.30 -6.09
C ILE A 23 2.74 -13.12 -5.48
N GLU A 24 2.69 -12.88 -4.18
CA GLU A 24 1.46 -12.48 -3.47
C GLU A 24 1.27 -10.97 -3.61
N TYR A 25 0.06 -10.56 -3.97
CA TYR A 25 -0.35 -9.16 -4.10
C TYR A 25 -1.39 -8.85 -3.05
N ILE A 26 -1.17 -7.77 -2.30
CA ILE A 26 -2.13 -7.21 -1.35
C ILE A 26 -2.64 -5.91 -1.95
N GLU A 27 -3.94 -5.83 -2.22
CA GLU A 27 -4.54 -4.71 -2.94
C GLU A 27 -5.64 -4.04 -2.14
N PHE A 28 -5.67 -2.70 -2.19
CA PHE A 28 -6.68 -1.86 -1.55
C PHE A 28 -6.89 -0.55 -2.34
N ASP A 29 -8.10 0.01 -2.25
CA ASP A 29 -8.49 1.24 -2.95
C ASP A 29 -8.87 2.33 -1.95
N THR A 30 -8.13 3.44 -1.99
CA THR A 30 -8.33 4.65 -1.18
C THR A 30 -8.70 5.85 -2.03
N SER A 31 -9.09 5.63 -3.30
CA SER A 31 -9.40 6.69 -4.26
C SER A 31 -10.63 7.51 -3.94
N MET A 32 -11.40 7.11 -2.93
CA MET A 32 -12.53 7.87 -2.38
C MET A 32 -12.23 8.45 -0.99
N CYS A 33 -11.05 8.18 -0.44
CA CYS A 33 -10.67 8.59 0.91
C CYS A 33 -9.92 9.94 0.89
N ILE A 34 -10.01 10.67 2.00
CA ILE A 34 -9.27 11.91 2.23
C ILE A 34 -8.19 11.71 3.31
N PRO A 35 -7.09 12.48 3.30
CA PRO A 35 -6.10 12.42 4.38
C PRO A 35 -6.74 12.57 5.77
N PRO A 36 -6.30 11.80 6.78
CA PRO A 36 -5.12 10.92 6.78
C PRO A 36 -5.39 9.46 6.34
N GLU A 37 -6.62 9.11 5.97
CA GLU A 37 -7.05 7.72 5.75
C GLU A 37 -6.24 6.95 4.68
N PRO A 38 -5.92 7.52 3.48
CA PRO A 38 -5.03 6.86 2.53
C PRO A 38 -3.66 6.50 3.12
N MET A 39 -3.12 7.35 3.98
CA MET A 39 -1.81 7.12 4.60
C MET A 39 -1.90 5.99 5.62
N VAL A 40 -2.93 5.97 6.47
CA VAL A 40 -3.11 4.92 7.50
C VAL A 40 -3.23 3.53 6.86
N ASN A 41 -4.10 3.38 5.85
CA ASN A 41 -4.25 2.10 5.15
C ASN A 41 -2.95 1.68 4.43
N ALA A 42 -2.21 2.64 3.85
CA ALA A 42 -0.93 2.35 3.25
C ALA A 42 0.10 1.85 4.29
N MET A 43 0.17 2.46 5.47
CA MET A 43 1.07 1.97 6.53
C MET A 43 0.72 0.55 6.96
N LEU A 44 -0.57 0.25 7.19
CA LEU A 44 -1.05 -1.10 7.52
C LEU A 44 -0.70 -2.11 6.41
N ALA A 45 -0.86 -1.73 5.15
CA ALA A 45 -0.50 -2.57 4.01
C ALA A 45 1.00 -2.87 3.94
N LEU A 46 1.84 -1.85 4.18
CA LEU A 46 3.30 -1.96 4.12
C LEU A 46 3.88 -2.83 5.24
N GLU A 47 3.18 -3.01 6.36
CA GLU A 47 3.57 -3.99 7.39
C GLU A 47 3.43 -5.44 6.94
N LEU A 48 2.51 -5.70 6.01
CA LEU A 48 2.31 -7.03 5.44
C LEU A 48 3.31 -7.33 4.31
N LEU A 49 3.99 -6.30 3.80
CA LEU A 49 5.05 -6.39 2.80
C LEU A 49 6.37 -6.73 3.49
N ASP A 50 6.50 -7.99 3.92
CA ASP A 50 7.61 -8.52 4.73
C ASP A 50 8.60 -9.40 3.93
N ALA A 51 8.39 -9.55 2.62
CA ALA A 51 9.20 -10.43 1.78
C ALA A 51 9.27 -9.95 0.32
N PRO A 52 10.36 -10.28 -0.41
CA PRO A 52 10.48 -9.99 -1.85
C PRO A 52 9.40 -10.66 -2.72
N SER A 53 8.80 -11.74 -2.24
CA SER A 53 7.70 -12.47 -2.91
C SER A 53 6.33 -11.84 -2.67
N LYS A 54 6.26 -10.66 -2.06
CA LYS A 54 5.03 -9.89 -1.83
C LYS A 54 5.09 -8.54 -2.52
N LYS A 55 3.93 -8.03 -2.91
CA LYS A 55 3.73 -6.67 -3.43
C LYS A 55 2.48 -6.07 -2.82
N VAL A 56 2.52 -4.76 -2.58
CA VAL A 56 1.34 -3.99 -2.17
C VAL A 56 0.89 -3.12 -3.33
N VAL A 57 -0.41 -3.13 -3.61
CA VAL A 57 -1.05 -2.35 -4.67
C VAL A 57 -2.03 -1.39 -4.02
N MET A 58 -1.79 -0.09 -4.19
CA MET A 58 -2.65 0.98 -3.70
C MET A 58 -3.24 1.73 -4.89
N ILE A 59 -4.56 1.87 -4.93
CA ILE A 59 -5.22 2.85 -5.81
C ILE A 59 -5.54 4.09 -4.97
N ASN A 60 -5.14 5.26 -5.44
CA ASN A 60 -5.37 6.52 -4.75
C ASN A 60 -5.95 7.58 -5.70
N HIS A 61 -6.62 8.58 -5.12
CA HIS A 61 -7.29 9.65 -5.85
C HIS A 61 -6.31 10.60 -6.54
N ARG A 62 -5.09 10.73 -6.00
CA ARG A 62 -3.95 11.46 -6.57
C ARG A 62 -2.64 10.96 -5.96
N SER A 63 -1.49 11.52 -6.35
CA SER A 63 -0.21 11.18 -5.72
C SER A 63 -0.18 11.46 -4.21
N PRO A 64 0.11 10.47 -3.35
CA PRO A 64 0.22 10.67 -1.91
C PRO A 64 1.63 11.17 -1.54
N ALA A 65 1.96 12.42 -1.88
CA ALA A 65 3.31 12.97 -1.71
C ALA A 65 3.87 12.82 -0.28
N GLY A 66 3.04 13.02 0.74
CA GLY A 66 3.45 12.85 2.14
C GLY A 66 3.80 11.40 2.52
N LEU A 67 3.14 10.41 1.91
CA LEU A 67 3.49 8.99 2.06
C LEU A 67 4.80 8.70 1.34
N LEU A 68 4.92 9.12 0.07
CA LEU A 68 6.11 8.86 -0.74
C LEU A 68 7.38 9.44 -0.09
N ALA A 69 7.30 10.65 0.46
CA ALA A 69 8.40 11.27 1.19
C ALA A 69 8.86 10.45 2.42
N LYS A 70 7.99 9.62 3.00
CA LYS A 70 8.31 8.77 4.17
C LYS A 70 8.89 7.42 3.77
N VAL A 71 8.38 6.82 2.68
CA VAL A 71 8.61 5.39 2.41
C VAL A 71 9.44 5.12 1.15
N SER A 72 9.69 6.11 0.30
CA SER A 72 10.39 5.92 -0.99
C SER A 72 11.82 5.38 -0.87
N ASP A 73 12.55 5.73 0.19
CA ASP A 73 13.89 5.18 0.42
C ASP A 73 13.83 3.68 0.78
N PHE A 74 12.73 3.23 1.38
CA PHE A 74 12.57 1.88 1.94
C PHE A 74 11.97 0.87 0.98
N TYR A 75 11.24 1.31 -0.06
CA TYR A 75 10.55 0.43 -1.01
C TYR A 75 10.84 0.83 -2.45
N THR A 76 10.73 -0.12 -3.38
CA THR A 76 10.66 0.22 -4.81
C THR A 76 9.21 0.51 -5.15
N ILE A 77 8.93 1.68 -5.72
CA ILE A 77 7.57 2.17 -5.95
C ILE A 77 7.39 2.46 -7.43
N ASP A 78 6.57 1.65 -8.09
CA ASP A 78 6.13 1.91 -9.46
C ASP A 78 4.81 2.68 -9.40
N VAL A 79 4.70 3.76 -10.18
CA VAL A 79 3.50 4.59 -10.24
C VAL A 79 2.95 4.58 -11.66
N THR A 80 1.66 4.27 -11.79
CA THR A 80 0.93 4.34 -13.05
C THR A 80 -0.25 5.27 -12.88
N GLU A 81 -0.36 6.26 -13.77
CA GLU A 81 -1.55 7.10 -13.85
C GLU A 81 -2.70 6.32 -14.49
N LEU A 82 -3.87 6.42 -13.88
CA LEU A 82 -5.11 5.80 -14.33
C LEU A 82 -6.07 6.90 -14.82
N GLU A 83 -7.19 6.47 -15.41
CA GLU A 83 -8.24 7.39 -15.84
C GLU A 83 -8.74 8.28 -14.68
N GLY A 84 -9.06 9.53 -15.02
CA GLY A 84 -9.55 10.50 -14.04
C GLY A 84 -8.49 11.05 -13.08
N GLY A 85 -7.19 10.86 -13.38
CA GLY A 85 -6.08 11.38 -12.56
C GLY A 85 -5.80 10.55 -11.30
N LYS A 86 -6.45 9.39 -11.16
CA LYS A 86 -6.14 8.42 -10.12
C LYS A 86 -4.74 7.85 -10.36
N GLN A 87 -4.11 7.35 -9.30
CA GLN A 87 -2.81 6.71 -9.40
C GLN A 87 -2.85 5.31 -8.79
N LYS A 88 -2.26 4.37 -9.50
CA LYS A 88 -1.91 3.04 -8.98
C LYS A 88 -0.45 3.08 -8.54
N LEU A 89 -0.20 2.73 -7.29
CA LEU A 89 1.13 2.58 -6.73
C LEU A 89 1.37 1.10 -6.44
N VAL A 90 2.51 0.57 -6.88
CA VAL A 90 2.96 -0.79 -6.58
C VAL A 90 4.23 -0.72 -5.77
N PHE A 91 4.15 -1.14 -4.51
CA PHE A 91 5.28 -1.19 -3.58
C PHE A 91 5.90 -2.59 -3.60
N SER A 92 7.22 -2.63 -3.72
CA SER A 92 8.00 -3.87 -3.67
C SER A 92 9.02 -3.79 -2.53
N TYR A 93 9.14 -4.90 -1.81
CA TYR A 93 10.07 -5.06 -0.70
C TYR A 93 11.54 -5.01 -1.17
N LYS A 94 12.38 -4.33 -0.40
CA LYS A 94 13.83 -4.25 -0.56
C LYS A 94 14.49 -4.95 0.63
N GLU A 95 15.09 -6.11 0.39
CA GLU A 95 15.71 -6.92 1.44
C GLU A 95 16.77 -6.15 2.24
N GLY A 96 16.65 -6.15 3.57
CA GLY A 96 17.55 -5.44 4.48
C GLY A 96 17.39 -3.91 4.50
N VAL A 97 16.45 -3.36 3.74
CA VAL A 97 16.12 -1.93 3.70
C VAL A 97 14.69 -1.69 4.19
N SER A 98 13.70 -2.42 3.66
CA SER A 98 12.28 -2.20 3.99
C SER A 98 11.97 -2.39 5.47
N ASP A 99 12.66 -3.31 6.17
CA ASP A 99 12.46 -3.56 7.61
C ASP A 99 12.83 -2.36 8.50
N LYS A 100 13.52 -1.36 7.94
CA LYS A 100 13.93 -0.14 8.63
C LYS A 100 12.91 0.99 8.49
N ALA A 101 11.83 0.79 7.74
CA ALA A 101 10.78 1.78 7.56
C ALA A 101 10.06 2.03 8.89
N ASP A 102 9.89 3.29 9.26
CA ASP A 102 9.01 3.65 10.37
C ASP A 102 7.56 3.69 9.88
N LEU A 103 6.82 2.63 10.21
CA LEU A 103 5.40 2.46 9.87
C LEU A 103 4.48 2.74 11.07
N SER A 104 4.95 3.42 12.12
CA SER A 104 4.18 3.61 13.37
C SER A 104 2.97 4.55 13.23
N GLN A 105 2.86 5.31 12.14
CA GLN A 105 1.77 6.29 11.91
C GLN A 105 0.49 5.61 11.41
N LYS A 106 -0.13 4.82 12.30
CA LYS A 106 -1.29 3.95 11.99
C LYS A 106 -2.61 4.40 12.61
N HIS A 107 -2.66 5.62 13.16
CA HIS A 107 -3.88 6.16 13.77
C HIS A 107 -4.21 7.54 13.21
N CYS A 108 -5.48 7.75 12.86
CA CYS A 108 -6.01 9.08 12.64
C CYS A 108 -6.04 9.79 14.01
N ALA A 109 -5.20 10.81 14.20
CA ALA A 109 -5.44 11.76 15.28
C ALA A 109 -6.74 12.49 14.93
N GLY A 110 -7.78 12.30 15.76
CA GLY A 110 -9.02 13.06 15.67
C GLY A 110 -8.80 14.54 15.91
#